data_AF-A0A455UG22-F1
#
_entry.id   AF-A0A455UG22-F1
#
_cell.length_a   1.000
_cell.length_b   1.000
_cell.length_c   1.000
_cell.angle_alpha   90.00
_cell.angle_beta   90.00
_cell.angle_gamma   90.00
#
_symmetry.space_group_name_H-M   'P 1'
#
loop_
_entity.id
_entity.type
_entity.pdbx_description
1 polymer ?
#
loop_
_entity_poly.entity_id
_entity_poly.type
_entity_poly.pdbx_seq_one_letter_code
_entity_poly.pdbx_strand_id
1 'polypeptide(L)'
;MFEQRAVVVNLGLLVTLLLACMLYLSLGSVKVAPGAVLQALLGNADMMANFVVQELRLPRLTAACFTGAAFALAGILMQTLARNRLATPGIIGIDNGATAFAVASIVGVGFSIAPQPWHWRGNYCRSTYLWPCGR
;
A
#
# COMPACT_ATOMS: atom_id res chain seq x y z
N MET A 1 -33.29 19.62 13.84
CA MET A 1 -32.25 20.51 14.42
C MET A 1 -30.92 19.78 14.62
N PHE A 2 -30.96 18.45 14.78
CA PHE A 2 -29.82 17.61 14.39
C PHE A 2 -29.52 17.78 12.89
N GLU A 3 -28.26 17.56 12.53
CA GLU A 3 -27.74 17.33 11.16
C GLU A 3 -27.17 18.50 10.36
N GLN A 4 -27.59 19.77 10.47
CA GLN A 4 -26.99 20.80 9.58
C GLN A 4 -25.47 20.92 9.74
N ARG A 5 -24.97 20.90 10.98
CA ARG A 5 -23.51 20.91 11.24
C ARG A 5 -22.84 19.61 10.78
N ALA A 6 -23.47 18.45 10.98
CA ALA A 6 -22.92 17.17 10.57
C ALA A 6 -22.87 17.02 9.04
N VAL A 7 -23.91 17.48 8.34
CA VAL A 7 -24.00 17.52 6.88
C VAL A 7 -22.95 18.45 6.30
N VAL A 8 -22.77 19.65 6.87
CA VAL A 8 -21.73 20.59 6.43
C VAL A 8 -20.33 20.00 6.62
N VAL A 9 -20.07 19.33 7.75
CA VAL A 9 -18.76 18.68 8.00
C VAL A 9 -18.53 17.52 7.03
N ASN A 10 -19.52 16.65 6.80
CA ASN A 10 -19.40 15.55 5.84
C ASN A 10 -19.20 16.05 4.40
N LEU A 11 -19.93 17.10 4.00
CA LEU A 11 -19.72 17.73 2.70
C LEU A 11 -18.32 18.33 2.58
N GLY A 12 -17.84 19.00 3.63
CA GLY A 12 -16.48 19.53 3.69
C GLY A 12 -15.42 18.43 3.55
N LEU A 13 -15.58 17.31 4.26
CA LEU A 13 -14.69 16.15 4.13
C LEU A 13 -14.72 15.56 2.72
N LEU A 14 -15.91 15.42 2.12
CA LEU A 14 -16.06 14.87 0.78
C LEU A 14 -15.39 15.76 -0.26
N VAL A 15 -15.59 17.08 -0.17
CA VAL A 15 -14.91 18.05 -1.05
C VAL A 15 -13.39 17.99 -0.87
N THR A 16 -12.91 17.89 0.36
CA THR A 16 -11.47 17.77 0.66
C THR A 16 -10.89 16.47 0.10
N LEU A 17 -11.61 15.35 0.19
CA LEU A 17 -11.22 14.07 -0.39
C LEU A 17 -11.13 14.15 -1.92
N LEU A 18 -12.11 14.78 -2.57
CA LEU A 18 -12.11 14.99 -4.03
C LEU A 18 -10.94 15.88 -4.47
N LEU A 19 -10.67 16.96 -3.73
CA LEU A 19 -9.50 17.82 -3.99
C LEU A 19 -8.19 17.05 -3.82
N ALA A 20 -8.06 16.23 -2.79
CA ALA A 20 -6.89 15.38 -2.58
C ALA A 20 -6.69 14.38 -3.72
N CYS A 21 -7.77 13.77 -4.22
CA CYS A 21 -7.73 12.91 -5.40
C CYS A 21 -7.28 13.69 -6.63
N MET A 22 -7.89 14.85 -6.93
CA MET A 22 -7.47 15.69 -8.06
C MET A 22 -6.01 16.13 -7.97
N LEU A 23 -5.54 16.49 -6.77
CA LEU A 23 -4.14 16.81 -6.52
C LEU A 23 -3.25 15.59 -6.76
N TYR A 24 -3.60 14.41 -6.27
CA TYR A 24 -2.84 13.18 -6.50
C TYR A 24 -2.73 12.83 -7.99
N LEU A 25 -3.81 13.00 -8.77
CA LEU A 25 -3.75 12.79 -10.22
C LEU A 25 -2.91 13.87 -10.94
N SER A 26 -2.93 15.11 -10.43
CA SER A 26 -2.18 16.25 -11.00
C SER A 26 -0.69 16.24 -10.64
N LEU A 27 -0.35 15.75 -9.44
CA LEU A 27 1.01 15.60 -8.92
C LEU A 27 1.60 14.29 -9.43
N GLY A 28 2.23 14.33 -10.60
CA GLY A 28 3.04 13.22 -11.07
C GLY A 28 4.08 13.64 -12.10
N SER A 29 4.87 12.67 -12.58
CA SER A 29 6.08 12.87 -13.38
C SER A 29 5.89 13.75 -14.63
N VAL A 30 4.66 13.85 -15.14
CA VAL A 30 4.23 14.86 -16.11
C VAL A 30 3.21 15.76 -15.43
N LYS A 31 3.42 17.08 -15.44
CA LYS A 31 2.44 18.07 -14.99
C LYS A 31 1.25 18.04 -15.95
N VAL A 32 0.22 17.30 -15.60
CA VAL A 32 -1.03 17.23 -16.37
C VAL A 32 -1.96 18.28 -15.80
N ALA A 33 -2.40 19.23 -16.64
CA ALA A 33 -3.42 20.19 -16.24
C ALA A 33 -4.69 19.45 -15.80
N PRO A 34 -5.45 19.93 -14.80
CA PRO A 34 -6.63 19.24 -14.29
C PRO A 34 -7.69 18.93 -15.37
N GLY A 35 -7.77 19.75 -16.43
CA GLY A 35 -8.61 19.44 -17.60
C GLY A 35 -8.10 18.26 -18.44
N ALA A 36 -6.78 18.08 -18.55
CA ALA A 36 -6.18 16.94 -19.22
C ALA A 36 -6.25 15.65 -18.38
N VAL A 37 -6.40 15.74 -17.05
CA VAL A 37 -6.67 14.58 -16.17
C VAL A 37 -8.06 14.00 -16.48
N LEU A 38 -9.08 14.85 -16.64
CA LEU A 38 -10.42 14.42 -17.05
C LEU A 38 -10.39 13.76 -18.44
N GLN A 39 -9.66 14.35 -19.38
CA GLN A 39 -9.50 13.77 -20.73
C GLN A 39 -8.70 12.46 -20.70
N ALA A 40 -7.69 12.32 -19.84
CA ALA A 40 -6.95 11.08 -19.65
C ALA A 40 -7.81 9.97 -19.02
N LEU A 41 -8.72 10.32 -18.10
CA LEU A 41 -9.73 9.39 -17.58
C LEU A 41 -10.69 8.91 -18.69
N LEU A 42 -11.01 9.79 -19.63
CA LEU A 42 -11.82 9.50 -20.82
C LEU A 42 -11.02 8.85 -21.97
N GLY A 43 -9.72 8.63 -21.80
CA GLY A 43 -8.83 8.02 -22.79
C GLY A 43 -8.40 8.91 -23.96
N ASN A 44 -8.71 10.21 -23.92
CA ASN A 44 -8.44 11.19 -24.99
C ASN A 44 -7.14 12.01 -24.80
N ALA A 45 -6.23 11.56 -23.93
CA ALA A 45 -4.94 12.21 -23.70
C ALA A 45 -3.79 11.52 -24.45
N ASP A 46 -2.61 12.14 -24.44
CA ASP A 46 -1.38 11.58 -24.99
C ASP A 46 -1.13 10.13 -24.54
N MET A 47 -0.68 9.25 -25.44
CA MET A 47 -0.60 7.80 -25.22
C MET A 47 0.27 7.44 -23.99
N MET A 48 1.36 8.17 -23.77
CA MET A 48 2.24 7.97 -22.60
C MET A 48 1.60 8.47 -21.31
N ALA A 49 0.90 9.61 -21.35
CA ALA A 49 0.19 10.14 -20.20
C ALA A 49 -1.01 9.25 -19.80
N ASN A 50 -1.72 8.71 -20.79
CA ASN A 50 -2.86 7.82 -20.57
C ASN A 50 -2.41 6.51 -19.91
N PHE A 51 -1.36 5.88 -20.43
CA PHE A 51 -0.81 4.65 -19.85
C PHE A 51 -0.35 4.86 -18.38
N VAL A 52 0.38 5.93 -18.10
CA VAL A 52 0.85 6.23 -16.73
C VAL A 52 -0.32 6.52 -15.78
N VAL A 53 -1.35 7.23 -16.22
CA VAL A 53 -2.50 7.56 -15.36
C VAL A 53 -3.39 6.34 -15.14
N GLN A 54 -3.73 5.59 -16.19
CA GLN A 54 -4.65 4.46 -16.09
C GLN A 54 -4.02 3.20 -15.50
N GLU A 55 -2.81 2.83 -15.90
CA GLU A 55 -2.19 1.58 -15.49
C GLU A 55 -1.39 1.69 -14.18
N LEU A 56 -0.90 2.89 -13.83
CA LEU A 56 -0.08 3.07 -12.62
C LEU A 56 -0.78 3.88 -11.52
N ARG A 57 -1.50 4.96 -11.87
CA ARG A 57 -2.05 5.88 -10.85
C ARG A 57 -3.46 5.49 -10.40
N LEU A 58 -4.36 5.15 -11.32
CA LEU A 58 -5.71 4.69 -10.99
C LEU A 58 -5.73 3.48 -10.04
N PRO A 59 -4.98 2.38 -10.28
CA PRO A 59 -5.00 1.24 -9.37
C PRO A 59 -4.49 1.59 -7.97
N ARG A 60 -3.53 2.52 -7.87
CA ARG A 60 -3.02 2.99 -6.58
C ARG A 60 -4.02 3.89 -5.86
N LEU A 61 -4.74 4.74 -6.59
CA LEU A 61 -5.79 5.60 -6.04
C LEU A 61 -6.96 4.76 -5.53
N THR A 62 -7.42 3.77 -6.29
CA THR A 62 -8.51 2.88 -5.87
C THR A 62 -8.10 2.07 -4.64
N ALA A 63 -6.87 1.52 -4.62
CA ALA A 63 -6.33 0.84 -3.44
C ALA A 63 -6.28 1.75 -2.20
N ALA A 64 -5.88 3.02 -2.35
CA ALA A 64 -5.88 3.99 -1.25
C ALA A 64 -7.30 4.30 -0.75
N CYS A 65 -8.28 4.45 -1.65
CA CYS A 65 -9.68 4.66 -1.29
C CYS A 65 -10.26 3.45 -0.53
N PHE A 66 -10.02 2.23 -1.03
CA PHE A 66 -10.50 1.00 -0.37
C PHE A 66 -9.85 0.78 0.99
N THR A 67 -8.53 0.97 1.10
CA THR A 67 -7.82 0.84 2.38
C THR A 67 -8.28 1.91 3.38
N GLY A 68 -8.41 3.17 2.95
CA GLY A 68 -8.95 4.24 3.78
C GLY A 68 -10.38 3.97 4.27
N ALA A 69 -11.26 3.47 3.40
CA ALA A 69 -12.63 3.08 3.77
C ALA A 69 -12.64 1.93 4.78
N ALA A 70 -11.80 0.90 4.57
CA ALA A 70 -11.66 -0.21 5.50
C ALA A 70 -11.17 0.26 6.89
N PHE A 71 -10.20 1.16 6.95
CA PHE A 71 -9.73 1.74 8.22
C PHE A 71 -10.80 2.60 8.90
N ALA A 72 -11.55 3.40 8.14
CA ALA A 72 -12.65 4.19 8.70
C ALA A 72 -13.73 3.29 9.31
N LEU A 73 -14.13 2.23 8.61
CA LEU A 73 -15.10 1.25 9.11
C LEU A 73 -14.58 0.50 10.34
N ALA A 74 -13.32 0.05 10.31
CA ALA A 74 -12.70 -0.60 11.46
C ALA A 74 -12.67 0.32 12.70
N GLY A 75 -12.38 1.61 12.53
CA GLY A 75 -12.43 2.60 13.58
C GLY A 75 -13.83 2.78 14.18
N ILE A 76 -14.86 2.91 13.33
CA ILE A 76 -16.26 3.04 13.78
C ILE A 76 -16.71 1.77 14.52
N LEU A 77 -16.37 0.60 13.97
CA LEU A 77 -16.71 -0.69 14.58
C LEU A 77 -16.06 -0.81 15.97
N MET A 78 -14.79 -0.44 16.09
CA MET A 78 -14.06 -0.50 17.36
C MET A 78 -14.65 0.45 18.41
N GLN A 79 -14.94 1.70 18.01
CA GLN A 79 -15.60 2.68 18.89
C GLN A 79 -16.98 2.19 19.37
N THR A 80 -17.71 1.46 18.51
CA THR A 80 -19.02 0.89 18.82
C THR A 80 -18.92 -0.30 19.78
N LEU A 81 -17.99 -1.23 19.52
CA LEU A 81 -17.77 -2.43 20.34
C LEU A 81 -17.21 -2.08 21.73
N ALA A 82 -16.22 -1.20 21.79
CA ALA A 82 -15.63 -0.75 23.05
C ALA A 82 -16.60 0.13 23.87
N ARG A 83 -17.69 0.63 23.26
CA ARG A 83 -18.57 1.68 23.79
C ARG A 83 -17.79 2.85 24.40
N ASN A 84 -16.59 3.09 23.90
CA ASN A 84 -15.68 4.11 24.37
C ASN A 84 -15.13 4.86 23.16
N ARG A 85 -15.54 6.12 23.04
CA ARG A 85 -15.18 7.00 21.93
C ARG A 85 -13.67 7.38 21.92
N LEU A 86 -12.91 6.99 22.95
CA LEU A 86 -11.45 7.15 23.03
C LEU A 86 -10.66 5.90 22.63
N ALA A 87 -11.33 4.77 22.32
CA ALA A 87 -10.65 3.55 21.93
C ALA A 87 -10.19 3.62 20.45
N THR A 88 -8.87 3.63 20.24
CA THR A 88 -8.24 3.60 18.92
C THR A 88 -7.87 2.16 18.53
N PRO A 89 -8.11 1.73 17.28
CA PRO A 89 -8.00 0.33 16.83
C PRO A 89 -6.62 -0.33 16.93
N GLY A 90 -5.53 0.43 17.18
CA GLY A 90 -4.17 -0.11 17.25
C GLY A 90 -3.87 -1.00 18.47
N ILE A 91 -4.78 -1.13 19.44
CA ILE A 91 -4.52 -1.81 20.72
C ILE A 91 -4.87 -3.32 20.71
N ILE A 92 -5.58 -3.83 19.70
CA ILE A 92 -6.05 -5.24 19.69
C ILE A 92 -4.99 -6.24 19.18
N GLY A 93 -3.77 -5.80 18.86
CA GLY A 93 -2.73 -6.70 18.36
C GLY A 93 -2.91 -7.18 16.91
N ILE A 94 -3.84 -6.56 16.17
CA ILE A 94 -3.97 -6.73 14.71
C ILE A 94 -2.68 -6.31 13.99
N ASP A 95 -2.04 -5.22 14.41
CA ASP A 95 -0.78 -4.75 13.82
C ASP A 95 0.38 -5.73 14.08
N ASN A 96 0.43 -6.32 15.28
CA ASN A 96 1.41 -7.35 15.62
C ASN A 96 1.18 -8.64 14.81
N GLY A 97 -0.08 -9.05 14.62
CA GLY A 97 -0.42 -10.20 13.76
C GLY A 97 -0.11 -9.95 12.29
N ALA A 98 -0.41 -8.76 11.76
CA ALA A 98 -0.15 -8.38 10.38
C ALA A 98 1.36 -8.32 10.08
N THR A 99 2.16 -7.74 10.98
CA THR A 99 3.62 -7.71 10.85
C THR A 99 4.25 -9.10 10.96
N ALA A 100 3.79 -9.93 11.90
CA ALA A 100 4.23 -11.32 12.01
C ALA A 100 3.92 -12.11 10.73
N PHE A 101 2.72 -11.96 10.17
CA PHE A 101 2.34 -12.62 8.92
C PHE A 101 3.12 -12.09 7.72
N ALA A 102 3.35 -10.78 7.63
CA ALA A 102 4.17 -10.18 6.58
C ALA A 102 5.60 -10.73 6.60
N VAL A 103 6.24 -10.77 7.77
CA VAL A 103 7.58 -11.37 7.93
C VAL A 103 7.55 -12.86 7.59
N ALA A 104 6.56 -13.61 8.08
CA ALA A 104 6.42 -15.03 7.76
C ALA A 104 6.25 -15.28 6.25
N SER A 105 5.52 -14.41 5.53
CA SER A 105 5.35 -14.51 4.08
C SER A 105 6.65 -14.28 3.32
N ILE A 106 7.44 -13.27 3.72
CA ILE A 106 8.73 -12.96 3.10
C ILE A 106 9.75 -14.06 3.37
N VAL A 107 9.83 -14.53 4.61
CA VAL A 107 10.76 -15.61 4.99
C VAL A 107 10.33 -16.94 4.37
N GLY A 108 9.04 -17.26 4.37
CA GLY A 108 8.50 -18.50 3.79
C GLY A 108 8.65 -18.57 2.27
N VAL A 109 8.41 -17.45 1.57
CA VAL A 109 8.69 -17.35 0.11
C VAL A 109 10.20 -17.33 -0.14
N GLY A 110 10.97 -16.60 0.68
CA GLY A 110 12.44 -16.56 0.63
C GLY A 110 13.11 -17.93 0.78
N PHE A 111 12.55 -18.81 1.60
CA PHE A 111 12.98 -20.21 1.74
C PHE A 111 12.80 -21.02 0.45
N SER A 112 11.83 -20.66 -0.40
CA SER A 112 11.55 -21.35 -1.67
C SER A 112 12.41 -20.85 -2.83
N ILE A 113 12.89 -19.60 -2.78
CA ILE A 113 13.77 -18.99 -3.81
C ILE A 113 15.26 -18.99 -3.41
N ALA A 114 15.60 -19.32 -2.16
CA ALA A 114 16.99 -19.51 -1.75
C ALA A 114 17.60 -20.69 -2.53
N PRO A 115 18.73 -20.50 -3.23
CA PRO A 115 19.46 -21.61 -3.83
C PRO A 115 19.84 -22.61 -2.73
N GLN A 116 19.41 -23.86 -2.91
CA GLN A 116 19.61 -24.93 -1.94
C GLN A 116 21.12 -25.08 -1.64
N PRO A 117 21.60 -25.10 -0.38
CA PRO A 117 23.03 -25.21 -0.05
C PRO A 117 23.76 -26.45 -0.61
N TRP A 118 23.02 -27.42 -1.15
CA TRP A 118 23.57 -28.65 -1.72
C TRP A 118 24.57 -28.39 -2.85
N HIS A 119 24.45 -27.30 -3.60
CA HIS A 119 25.44 -26.95 -4.64
C HIS A 119 26.72 -26.29 -4.08
N TRP A 120 26.71 -25.79 -2.83
CA TRP A 120 27.90 -25.24 -2.17
C TRP A 120 28.68 -26.27 -1.34
N ARG A 121 28.11 -27.42 -1.01
CA ARG A 121 28.85 -28.50 -0.32
C ARG A 121 29.95 -29.15 -1.16
N GLY A 122 29.91 -29.02 -2.49
CA GLY A 122 30.89 -29.65 -3.39
C GLY A 122 32.16 -28.84 -3.65
N ASN A 123 32.11 -27.51 -3.57
CA ASN A 123 33.19 -26.65 -4.08
C ASN A 123 34.14 -26.07 -3.03
N TYR A 124 33.77 -26.05 -1.75
CA TYR A 124 34.71 -25.64 -0.68
C TYR A 124 35.83 -26.66 -0.43
N CYS A 125 35.70 -27.91 -0.88
CA CYS A 125 36.80 -28.89 -0.83
C CYS A 125 37.79 -28.80 -1.99
N ARG A 126 37.50 -28.00 -3.04
CA ARG A 126 38.39 -27.87 -4.22
C ARG A 126 39.22 -26.58 -4.22
N SER A 127 38.87 -25.62 -3.36
CA SER A 127 39.59 -24.35 -3.21
C SER A 127 40.46 -24.30 -1.95
N THR A 128 41.03 -25.44 -1.55
CA THR A 128 41.95 -25.54 -0.41
C THR A 128 43.29 -26.15 -0.82
N TYR A 129 43.76 -25.88 -2.05
CA TYR A 129 45.18 -26.07 -2.42
C TYR A 129 46.10 -24.97 -1.84
N LEU A 130 45.65 -24.26 -0.80
CA LEU A 130 46.41 -23.22 -0.11
C LEU A 130 46.71 -23.55 1.37
N TRP A 131 46.38 -24.76 1.82
CA TRP A 131 46.84 -25.27 3.12
C TRP A 131 47.34 -26.71 2.96
N PRO A 132 48.63 -26.99 3.23
CA PRO A 132 49.06 -28.36 3.39
C PRO A 132 48.36 -28.91 4.64
N CYS A 133 47.39 -29.80 4.46
CA CYS A 133 47.01 -30.74 5.50
C CYS A 133 48.25 -31.59 5.79
N GLY A 134 48.98 -31.19 6.84
CA GLY A 134 50.13 -31.90 7.37
C GLY A 134 49.74 -33.35 7.72
N ARG A 135 50.73 -34.21 7.46
CA ARG A 135 50.69 -35.66 7.65
C ARG A 135 50.43 -36.06 9.10
#